data_AF-A0A0A2UR96-F1
#
_entry.id   AF-A0A0A2UR96-F1
#
_cell.length_a   1.000
_cell.length_b   1.000
_cell.length_c   1.000
_cell.angle_alpha   90.00
_cell.angle_beta   90.00
_cell.angle_gamma   90.00
#
_symmetry.space_group_name_H-M   'P 1'
#
loop_
_entity.id
_entity.type
_entity.pdbx_description
1 polymer ?
#
loop_
_entity_poly.entity_id
_entity_poly.type
_entity_poly.pdbx_seq_one_letter_code
_entity_poly.pdbx_strand_id
1 'polypeptide(L)'
;MEVSVDALFYFYLGVLGVISFLGGLLAVKKWRSITSGFWVMVGMSVLFLVFLFRWFQTPASEAYMGTIPWLFNQALAIILYGVWIIIAWFALKRFGKKSFLNVK
;
A
#
# COMPACT_ATOMS: atom_id res chain seq x y z
N MET A 1 -19.14 -15.72 12.39
CA MET A 1 -18.94 -14.26 12.28
C MET A 1 -18.65 -14.00 10.82
N GLU A 2 -19.59 -13.42 10.08
CA GLU A 2 -19.34 -13.01 8.70
C GLU A 2 -18.39 -11.81 8.70
N VAL A 3 -17.33 -11.86 7.90
CA VAL A 3 -16.38 -10.75 7.79
C VAL A 3 -16.99 -9.69 6.90
N SER A 4 -17.09 -8.45 7.39
CA SER A 4 -17.67 -7.35 6.60
C SER A 4 -16.79 -7.00 5.39
N VAL A 5 -17.42 -6.52 4.33
CA VAL A 5 -16.72 -6.09 3.11
C VAL A 5 -15.72 -4.97 3.41
N ASP A 6 -16.04 -4.07 4.34
CA ASP A 6 -15.14 -3.03 4.83
C ASP A 6 -13.88 -3.62 5.47
N ALA A 7 -14.05 -4.64 6.33
CA ALA A 7 -12.93 -5.30 7.00
C ALA A 7 -11.99 -5.97 5.97
N LEU A 8 -12.55 -6.62 4.95
CA LEU A 8 -11.76 -7.19 3.85
C LEU A 8 -11.02 -6.12 3.05
N PHE A 9 -11.66 -4.98 2.78
CA PHE A 9 -11.04 -3.85 2.10
C PHE A 9 -9.82 -3.32 2.84
N TYR A 10 -9.93 -3.07 4.16
CA TYR A 10 -8.79 -2.63 4.97
C TYR A 10 -7.72 -3.71 5.15
N PHE A 11 -8.12 -4.97 5.21
CA PHE A 11 -7.18 -6.09 5.23
C PHE A 11 -6.34 -6.13 3.95
N TYR A 12 -6.96 -6.07 2.77
CA TYR A 12 -6.26 -6.02 1.49
C TYR A 12 -5.43 -4.74 1.33
N LEU A 13 -5.92 -3.60 1.81
CA LEU A 13 -5.14 -2.36 1.83
C LEU A 13 -3.81 -2.56 2.56
N GLY A 14 -3.84 -3.20 3.74
CA GLY A 14 -2.65 -3.53 4.53
C GLY A 14 -1.72 -4.51 3.82
N VAL A 15 -2.25 -5.60 3.26
CA VAL A 15 -1.47 -6.60 2.51
C VAL A 15 -0.77 -5.96 1.31
N LEU A 16 -1.49 -5.18 0.52
CA LEU A 16 -0.94 -4.48 -0.65
C LEU A 16 0.09 -3.42 -0.25
N GLY A 17 -0.09 -2.77 0.91
CA GLY A 17 0.89 -1.87 1.50
C GLY A 17 2.23 -2.57 1.78
N VAL A 18 2.17 -3.75 2.40
CA VAL A 18 3.36 -4.58 2.66
C VAL A 18 4.02 -5.04 1.37
N ILE A 19 3.26 -5.53 0.38
CA ILE A 19 3.79 -5.97 -0.92
C ILE A 19 4.50 -4.80 -1.63
N SER A 20 3.91 -3.60 -1.63
CA SER A 20 4.53 -2.40 -2.20
C SER A 20 5.85 -2.07 -1.53
N PHE A 21 5.90 -2.16 -0.19
CA PHE A 21 7.12 -1.91 0.57
C PHE A 21 8.23 -2.93 0.26
N LEU A 22 7.89 -4.22 0.15
CA LEU A 22 8.82 -5.26 -0.27
C LEU A 22 9.35 -5.01 -1.68
N GLY A 23 8.49 -4.61 -2.61
CA GLY A 23 8.89 -4.18 -3.96
C GLY A 23 9.90 -3.02 -3.93
N GLY A 24 9.65 -2.03 -3.08
CA GLY A 24 10.57 -0.93 -2.81
C GLY A 24 11.93 -1.40 -2.27
N LEU A 25 11.95 -2.31 -1.31
CA LEU A 25 13.19 -2.87 -0.76
C LEU A 25 14.00 -3.65 -1.81
N LEU A 26 13.33 -4.46 -2.64
CA LEU A 26 13.98 -5.18 -3.74
C LEU A 26 14.58 -4.21 -4.76
N ALA A 27 13.87 -3.12 -5.06
CA ALA A 27 14.36 -2.04 -5.90
C ALA A 27 15.58 -1.33 -5.31
N VAL A 28 15.59 -1.02 -4.00
CA VAL A 28 16.77 -0.48 -3.31
C VAL A 28 17.96 -1.42 -3.44
N LYS A 29 17.76 -2.73 -3.24
CA LYS A 29 18.83 -3.74 -3.35
C LYS A 29 19.37 -3.84 -4.79
N LYS A 30 18.48 -3.82 -5.79
CA LYS A 30 18.83 -3.97 -7.21
C LYS A 30 19.57 -2.76 -7.75
N TRP A 31 19.08 -1.55 -7.47
CA TRP A 31 19.62 -0.30 -8.04
C TRP A 31 20.54 0.45 -7.10
N ARG A 32 20.74 -0.04 -5.88
CA ARG A 32 21.57 0.64 -4.87
C ARG A 32 21.18 2.11 -4.71
N SER A 33 19.88 2.38 -4.72
CA SER A 33 19.31 3.72 -4.64
C SER A 33 18.03 3.71 -3.82
N ILE A 34 18.05 4.42 -2.68
CA ILE A 34 16.88 4.58 -1.80
C ILE A 34 15.77 5.33 -2.54
N THR A 35 16.13 6.34 -3.32
CA THR A 35 15.20 7.14 -4.10
C THR A 35 14.48 6.29 -5.16
N SER A 36 15.21 5.43 -5.87
CA SER A 36 14.61 4.53 -6.87
C SER A 36 13.67 3.50 -6.22
N GLY A 37 14.05 2.94 -5.07
CA GLY A 37 13.18 2.04 -4.32
C GLY A 37 11.93 2.71 -3.78
N PHE A 38 12.03 3.96 -3.32
CA PHE A 38 10.87 4.75 -2.91
C PHE A 38 9.90 4.98 -4.07
N TRP A 39 10.38 5.37 -5.25
CA TRP A 39 9.51 5.58 -6.41
C TRP A 39 8.84 4.30 -6.91
N VAL A 40 9.53 3.15 -6.87
CA VAL A 40 8.90 1.86 -7.19
C VAL A 40 7.82 1.51 -6.18
N MET A 41 8.08 1.69 -4.89
CA MET A 41 7.08 1.47 -3.85
C MET A 41 5.85 2.36 -4.08
N VAL A 42 6.04 3.66 -4.35
CA VAL A 42 4.94 4.60 -4.63
C VAL A 42 4.17 4.21 -5.89
N GLY A 43 4.87 3.83 -6.97
CA GLY A 43 4.22 3.37 -8.20
C GLY A 43 3.35 2.12 -7.96
N MET A 44 3.88 1.12 -7.27
CA MET A 44 3.13 -0.08 -6.90
C MET A 44 1.95 0.24 -5.99
N SER A 45 2.15 1.11 -5.02
CA SER A 45 1.13 1.60 -4.09
C SER A 45 -0.07 2.19 -4.82
N VAL A 46 0.18 3.08 -5.79
CA VAL A 46 -0.87 3.72 -6.59
C VAL A 46 -1.59 2.69 -7.45
N LEU A 47 -0.86 1.81 -8.14
CA LEU A 47 -1.46 0.77 -8.97
C LEU A 47 -2.36 -0.15 -8.15
N PHE A 48 -1.88 -0.64 -7.01
CA PHE A 48 -2.64 -1.49 -6.11
C PHE A 48 -3.85 -0.79 -5.52
N LEU A 49 -3.77 0.50 -5.21
CA LEU A 49 -4.92 1.26 -4.74
C LEU A 49 -6.02 1.32 -5.82
N VAL A 50 -5.65 1.56 -7.09
CA VAL A 50 -6.61 1.53 -8.22
C VAL A 50 -7.24 0.15 -8.38
N PHE A 51 -6.45 -0.92 -8.32
CA PHE A 51 -6.96 -2.28 -8.38
C PHE A 51 -7.90 -2.61 -7.21
N LEU A 52 -7.55 -2.17 -6.00
CA LEU A 52 -8.36 -2.39 -4.81
C LEU A 52 -9.69 -1.63 -4.90
N PHE A 53 -9.68 -0.41 -5.42
CA PHE A 53 -10.90 0.39 -5.59
C PHE A 53 -11.86 -0.26 -6.59
N ARG A 54 -11.30 -0.74 -7.71
CA ARG A 54 -12.06 -1.49 -8.71
C ARG A 54 -12.60 -2.80 -8.15
N TRP A 55 -11.80 -3.52 -7.37
CA TRP A 55 -12.24 -4.74 -6.70
C TRP A 55 -13.36 -4.45 -5.71
N PHE A 56 -13.26 -3.38 -4.90
CA PHE A 56 -14.23 -3.03 -3.86
C PHE A 56 -15.61 -2.66 -4.39
N GLN A 57 -15.72 -2.21 -5.65
CA GLN A 57 -16.99 -1.85 -6.26
C GLN A 57 -17.99 -3.01 -6.32
N THR A 58 -17.53 -4.22 -6.68
CA THR A 58 -18.38 -5.41 -6.78
C THR A 58 -18.96 -5.85 -5.42
N PRO A 59 -18.15 -6.19 -4.40
CA PRO A 59 -18.66 -6.65 -3.12
C PRO A 59 -19.40 -5.54 -2.34
N ALA A 60 -19.06 -4.26 -2.55
CA ALA A 60 -19.84 -3.16 -1.98
C ALA A 60 -21.26 -3.12 -2.57
N SER A 61 -21.40 -3.36 -3.87
CA SER A 61 -22.73 -3.41 -4.51
C SER A 61 -23.55 -4.61 -4.06
N GLU A 62 -22.93 -5.78 -3.90
CA GLU A 62 -23.57 -7.01 -3.39
C GLU A 62 -24.01 -6.87 -1.93
N ALA A 63 -23.26 -6.12 -1.12
CA ALA A 63 -23.62 -5.81 0.26
C ALA A 63 -24.62 -4.65 0.39
N TYR A 64 -25.16 -4.14 -0.73
CA TYR A 64 -26.02 -2.96 -0.77
C TYR A 64 -25.42 -1.74 -0.04
N MET A 65 -24.09 -1.60 -0.10
CA MET A 65 -23.39 -0.48 0.50
C MET A 65 -23.80 0.80 -0.21
N GLY A 66 -24.37 1.74 0.54
CA GLY A 66 -24.73 3.05 0.01
C GLY A 66 -23.51 3.81 -0.52
N THR A 67 -23.77 4.78 -1.41
CA THR A 67 -22.73 5.60 -2.03
C THR A 67 -21.87 6.35 -1.02
N ILE A 68 -22.46 6.85 0.07
CA ILE A 68 -21.75 7.61 1.11
C ILE A 68 -20.74 6.72 1.86
N PRO A 69 -21.13 5.56 2.44
CA PRO A 69 -20.16 4.61 3.01
C PRO A 69 -19.07 4.19 2.03
N TRP A 70 -19.43 3.92 0.77
CA TRP A 70 -18.46 3.54 -0.26
C TRP A 70 -17.40 4.64 -0.47
N LEU A 71 -17.81 5.89 -0.68
CA LEU A 71 -16.91 7.03 -0.84
C LEU A 71 -16.05 7.28 0.40
N PHE A 72 -16.63 7.10 1.59
CA PHE A 72 -15.89 7.27 2.85
C PHE A 72 -14.75 6.26 2.98
N ASN A 73 -14.98 4.99 2.63
CA ASN A 73 -13.92 3.97 2.60
C ASN A 73 -12.80 4.31 1.62
N GLN A 74 -13.13 4.82 0.41
CA GLN A 74 -12.11 5.25 -0.56
C GLN A 74 -11.27 6.42 -0.03
N ALA A 75 -11.92 7.44 0.52
CA ALA A 75 -11.24 8.60 1.09
C ALA A 75 -10.32 8.20 2.25
N LEU A 76 -10.82 7.35 3.16
CA LEU A 76 -10.02 6.86 4.28
C LEU A 76 -8.83 6.02 3.80
N ALA A 77 -9.01 5.18 2.79
CA ALA A 77 -7.91 4.41 2.20
C ALA A 77 -6.81 5.30 1.63
N ILE A 78 -7.16 6.39 0.92
CA ILE A 78 -6.17 7.35 0.39
C ILE A 78 -5.37 7.97 1.54
N ILE A 79 -6.04 8.41 2.61
CA ILE A 79 -5.39 9.00 3.79
C ILE A 79 -4.45 7.99 4.44
N LEU A 80 -4.93 6.77 4.70
CA LEU A 80 -4.15 5.70 5.30
C LEU A 80 -2.93 5.33 4.44
N TYR A 81 -3.08 5.28 3.12
CA TYR A 81 -1.96 5.04 2.22
C TYR A 81 -0.94 6.17 2.22
N GLY A 82 -1.40 7.42 2.30
CA GLY A 82 -0.53 8.58 2.46
C GLY A 82 0.32 8.49 3.72
N VAL A 83 -0.31 8.15 4.86
CA VAL A 83 0.39 7.90 6.12
C VAL A 83 1.37 6.73 6.00
N TRP A 84 0.95 5.63 5.37
CA TRP A 84 1.80 4.46 5.12
C TRP A 84 3.05 4.81 4.31
N ILE A 85 2.92 5.58 3.22
CA ILE A 85 4.04 6.00 2.38
C ILE A 85 5.07 6.80 3.19
N ILE A 86 4.61 7.70 4.08
CA ILE A 86 5.48 8.47 4.96
C ILE A 86 6.24 7.54 5.91
N ILE A 87 5.55 6.61 6.58
CA ILE A 87 6.18 5.62 7.47
C ILE A 87 7.19 4.77 6.71
N ALA A 88 6.80 4.29 5.53
CA ALA A 88 7.59 3.43 4.67
C ALA A 88 8.85 4.14 4.15
N TRP A 89 8.81 5.45 3.91
CA TRP A 89 9.99 6.25 3.57
C TRP A 89 11.04 6.24 4.68
N PHE A 90 10.62 6.47 5.93
CA PHE A 90 11.54 6.40 7.07
C PHE A 90 12.08 4.98 7.27
N ALA A 91 11.25 3.95 7.07
CA ALA A 91 11.67 2.57 7.12
C ALA A 91 12.70 2.24 6.02
N LEU A 92 12.44 2.62 4.76
CA LEU A 92 13.37 2.46 3.63
C LEU A 92 14.72 3.11 3.90
N LYS A 93 14.74 4.33 4.47
CA LYS A 93 16.00 4.98 4.86
C LYS A 93 16.78 4.18 5.90
N ARG A 94 16.09 3.59 6.88
CA ARG A 94 16.72 2.80 7.95
C ARG A 94 17.26 1.47 7.44
N PHE A 95 16.49 0.74 6.64
CA PHE A 95 16.90 -0.56 6.08
C PHE A 95 17.91 -0.41 4.94
N GLY A 96 17.73 0.61 4.09
CA GLY A 96 18.63 0.92 2.98
C GLY A 96 20.05 1.17 3.48
N LYS A 97 20.25 2.04 4.48
CA LYS A 97 21.59 2.34 5.04
C LYS A 97 22.33 1.09 5.53
N LYS A 98 21.64 0.14 6.17
CA LYS A 98 22.25 -1.13 6.61
C LYS A 98 22.64 -2.03 5.42
N SER A 99 21.83 -2.07 4.36
CA SER A 99 22.14 -2.84 3.16
C SER A 99 23.38 -2.33 2.41
N PHE A 100 23.68 -1.03 2.45
CA PHE A 100 24.90 -0.48 1.85
C PHE A 100 26.17 -0.79 2.67
N LEU A 101 26.04 -0.93 3.99
CA LEU A 101 27.18 -1.18 4.89
C LEU A 101 27.62 -2.66 4.96
N ASN A 102 26.76 -3.59 4.51
CA ASN A 102 27.07 -5.03 4.48
C ASN A 102 27.69 -5.50 3.15
N VAL A 103 28.00 -4.60 2.23
CA VAL A 103 28.84 -4.90 1.06
C VAL A 103 30.24 -4.38 1.38
N LYS A 104 30.96 -5.11 2.23
CA LYS A 104 32.42 -5.02 2.38
C LYS A 104 33.01 -6.35 1.97
#